data_AF-A0A3R8CCK1-F1
#
_entry.id   AF-A0A3R8CCK1-F1
#
_cell.length_a   1.000
_cell.length_b   1.000
_cell.length_c   1.000
_cell.angle_alpha   90.00
_cell.angle_beta   90.00
_cell.angle_gamma   90.00
#
_symmetry.space_group_name_H-M   'P 1'
#
loop_
_entity.id
_entity.type
_entity.pdbx_description
1 polymer ?
#
loop_
_entity_poly.entity_id
_entity_poly.type
_entity_poly.pdbx_seq_one_letter_code
_entity_poly.pdbx_strand_id
1 'polypeptide(L)' 'MKIRAKYCADEIKKHDHVHVVSHIDADGLTSAGIICKALGRSNIDYSIQFIKQL' A
#
# COMPACT_ATOMS: atom_id res chain seq x y z
N MET A 1 3.89 -18.32 3.72
CA MET A 1 3.31 -16.97 3.46
C MET A 1 3.78 -15.88 4.45
N LYS A 2 3.68 -16.08 5.77
CA LYS A 2 4.00 -15.03 6.78
C LYS A 2 5.41 -14.43 6.69
N ILE A 3 6.42 -15.23 6.33
CA ILE A 3 7.82 -14.76 6.24
C ILE A 3 7.97 -13.69 5.15
N ARG A 4 7.40 -13.91 3.96
CA ARG A 4 7.47 -12.94 2.85
C ARG A 4 6.77 -11.64 3.18
N ALA A 5 5.59 -11.72 3.81
CA ALA A 5 4.87 -10.53 4.27
C ALA A 5 5.69 -9.70 5.27
N LYS A 6 6.42 -10.36 6.18
CA LYS A 6 7.29 -9.68 7.13
C LYS A 6 8.46 -8.98 6.44
N TYR A 7 9.14 -9.62 5.50
CA TYR A 7 10.20 -8.99 4.71
C TYR A 7 9.70 -7.76 3.95
N CYS A 8 8.54 -7.85 3.29
CA CYS A 8 7.95 -6.70 2.60
C CYS A 8 7.64 -5.56 3.57
N ALA A 9 7.05 -5.87 4.74
CA ALA A 9 6.74 -4.86 5.75
C ALA A 9 8.00 -4.19 6.31
N ASP A 10 9.05 -4.97 6.58
CA ASP A 10 10.31 -4.44 7.09
C ASP A 10 11.01 -3.55 6.04
N GLU A 11 10.89 -3.86 4.75
CA GLU A 11 11.41 -3.02 3.67
C GLU A 11 10.65 -1.71 3.52
N ILE A 12 9.32 -1.77 3.59
CA ILE A 12 8.46 -0.58 3.52
C ILE A 12 8.75 0.37 4.69
N LYS A 13 8.97 -0.17 5.90
CA LYS A 13 9.29 0.62 7.10
C LYS A 13 10.63 1.35 7.05
N LYS A 14 11.54 0.99 6.14
CA LYS A 14 12.79 1.73 5.94
C LYS A 14 12.59 3.05 5.20
N HIS A 15 11.42 3.27 4.64
CA HIS A 15 11.09 4.44 3.85
C HIS A 15 10.10 5.32 4.61
N ASP A 16 10.36 6.62 4.65
CA ASP A 16 9.50 7.59 5.35
C ASP A 16 8.21 7.88 4.57
N HIS A 17 8.24 7.70 3.24
CA HIS A 17 7.12 7.99 2.36
C HIS A 17 6.89 6.89 1.33
N VAL A 18 5.64 6.47 1.17
CA VAL A 18 5.22 5.38 0.27
C VAL A 18 4.18 5.87 -0.73
N HIS A 19 4.39 5.57 -2.02
CA HIS A 19 3.41 5.86 -3.06
C HIS A 19 2.63 4.60 -3.45
N VAL A 20 1.32 4.61 -3.22
CA VAL A 20 0.41 3.50 -3.52
C VAL A 20 -0.26 3.75 -4.86
N VAL A 21 0.05 2.91 -5.85
CA VAL A 21 -0.59 2.95 -7.17
C VAL A 21 -1.52 1.77 -7.30
N SER A 22 -2.78 2.01 -7.63
CA SER A 22 -3.78 0.98 -7.84
C SER A 22 -4.69 1.31 -9.03
N HIS A 23 -5.46 0.34 -9.52
CA HIS A 23 -6.38 0.56 -10.64
C HIS A 23 -7.78 1.00 -10.19
N ILE A 24 -8.52 1.68 -11.07
CA ILE A 24 -9.91 2.14 -10.80
C ILE A 24 -10.89 0.99 -11.07
N ASP A 25 -10.90 0.00 -10.18
CA ASP A 25 -11.98 -0.99 -10.08
C ASP A 25 -12.22 -1.40 -8.63
N ALA A 26 -13.19 -2.28 -8.39
CA ALA A 26 -13.54 -2.70 -7.03
C ALA A 26 -12.39 -3.38 -6.28
N ASP A 27 -11.57 -4.19 -6.96
CA ASP A 27 -10.41 -4.85 -6.34
C ASP A 27 -9.31 -3.83 -6.05
N GLY A 28 -9.01 -2.95 -7.00
CA GLY A 28 -7.98 -1.93 -6.86
C GLY A 28 -8.27 -0.94 -5.73
N LEU A 29 -9.53 -0.52 -5.59
CA LEU A 29 -9.95 0.37 -4.51
C LEU A 29 -9.88 -0.32 -3.14
N THR A 30 -10.34 -1.57 -3.05
CA THR A 30 -10.33 -2.31 -1.78
C THR A 30 -8.90 -2.66 -1.36
N SER A 31 -8.08 -3.16 -2.28
CA SER A 31 -6.66 -3.43 -2.07
C SER A 31 -5.89 -2.19 -1.61
N ALA A 32 -6.08 -1.05 -2.28
CA ALA A 32 -5.42 0.19 -1.89
C ALA A 32 -5.89 0.70 -0.53
N GLY A 33 -7.18 0.57 -0.22
CA GLY A 33 -7.73 0.91 1.10
C GLY A 33 -7.10 0.09 2.23
N ILE A 34 -6.89 -1.21 2.03
CA ILE A 34 -6.20 -2.08 2.99
C ILE A 34 -4.76 -1.61 3.21
N ILE A 35 -4.03 -1.30 2.13
CA ILE A 35 -2.64 -0.82 2.18
C ILE A 35 -2.55 0.51 2.94
N CYS A 36 -3.35 1.51 2.56
CA CYS A 36 -3.39 2.82 3.22
C CYS A 36 -3.70 2.70 4.72
N LYS A 37 -4.64 1.82 5.09
CA LYS A 37 -4.96 1.57 6.50
C LYS A 37 -3.79 0.95 7.26
N ALA A 38 -3.05 0.03 6.64
CA ALA A 38 -1.88 -0.60 7.23
C ALA A 38 -0.71 0.38 7.39
N LEU A 39 -0.47 1.24 6.39
CA LEU A 39 0.54 2.30 6.43
C LEU A 39 0.21 3.33 7.53
N GLY A 40 -1.05 3.78 7.60
CA GLY A 40 -1.50 4.69 8.65
C GLY A 40 -1.35 4.10 10.06
N ARG A 41 -1.57 2.80 10.25
CA ARG A 41 -1.30 2.11 11.54
C ARG A 41 0.19 2.08 11.91
N SER A 42 1.07 2.20 10.91
CA SER A 42 2.52 2.20 11.09
C SER A 42 3.11 3.61 11.11
N ASN A 43 2.26 4.64 11.05
CA ASN A 43 2.64 6.06 11.03
C ASN A 43 3.61 6.43 9.89
N ILE A 44 3.45 5.77 8.74
CA ILE A 44 4.21 6.03 7.52
C ILE A 44 3.41 6.98 6.65
N ASP A 45 4.03 8.04 6.14
CA ASP A 45 3.38 8.96 5.20
C ASP A 45 3.16 8.26 3.85
N TYR A 46 1.99 8.50 3.25
CA TYR A 46 1.68 7.89 1.97
C TYR A 46 0.83 8.78 1.08
N SER A 47 0.97 8.55 -0.23
CA SER A 47 0.12 9.11 -1.27
C SER A 47 -0.49 7.99 -2.09
N ILE A 48 -1.69 8.23 -2.63
CA ILE A 48 -2.42 7.25 -3.43
C ILE A 48 -2.73 7.80 -4.81
N GLN A 49 -2.50 6.99 -5.84
CA GLN A 49 -2.86 7.30 -7.22
C GLN A 49 -3.65 6.14 -7.81
N PHE A 50 -4.84 6.45 -8.34
CA PHE A 50 -5.63 5.49 -9.07
C PHE A 50 -5.46 5.68 -10.58
N ILE A 51 -5.08 4.61 -11.27
CA ILE A 51 -4.91 4.59 -12.72
C ILE A 51 -6.09 3.88 -13.38
N LYS A 52 -6.56 4.42 -14.50
CA LYS A 52 -7.58 3.74 -15.30
C LYS A 52 -6.90 2.55 -16.00
N GLN A 53 -7.43 1.34 -15.79
CA GLN A 53 -7.00 0.18 -16.57
C GLN A 53 -7.48 0.40 -18.00
N LEU A 54 -6.55 0.43 -18.97
CA LEU A 54 -6.83 0.72 -20.38
C LEU A 54 -7.58 -0.44 -21.04
#